data_AF-A0A8T3ZM65-F1
#
_entry.id   AF-A0A8T3ZM65-F1
#
_cell.length_a   1.000
_cell.length_b   1.000
_cell.length_c   1.000
_cell.angle_alpha   90.00
_cell.angle_beta   90.00
_cell.angle_gamma   90.00
#
_symmetry.space_group_name_H-M   'P 1'
#
loop_
_entity.id
_entity.type
_entity.pdbx_description
1 polymer ?
#
loop_
_entity_poly.entity_id
_entity_poly.type
_entity_poly.pdbx_seq_one_letter_code
_entity_poly.pdbx_strand_id
1 'polypeptide(L)' 'MAIATAPERPTVTVGPLIFNKEGKLFLMQSPKWRNKWVIPGGKIELGETMEQAVKREIKEETNL' A
#
# COMPACT_ATOMS: atom_id res chain seq x y z
N MET A 1 -12.12 -25.86 11.97
CA MET A 1 -11.33 -25.03 11.03
C MET A 1 -12.29 -24.15 10.27
N ALA A 2 -12.25 -22.82 10.42
CA ALA A 2 -13.09 -21.92 9.66
C ALA A 2 -12.49 -21.75 8.26
N ILE A 3 -13.28 -22.04 7.22
CA ILE A 3 -12.92 -21.79 5.83
C ILE A 3 -13.06 -20.28 5.64
N ALA A 4 -11.96 -19.56 5.42
CA ALA A 4 -12.03 -18.14 5.09
C ALA A 4 -12.73 -17.99 3.73
N THR A 5 -13.97 -17.52 3.73
CA THR A 5 -14.72 -17.19 2.52
C THR A 5 -14.12 -15.95 1.87
N ALA A 6 -14.02 -15.96 0.53
CA ALA A 6 -13.56 -14.80 -0.21
C ALA A 6 -14.46 -13.58 0.09
N PRO A 7 -13.91 -12.36 0.16
CA PRO A 7 -14.72 -11.18 0.45
C PRO A 7 -15.78 -10.98 -0.63
N GLU A 8 -17.01 -10.68 -0.21
CA GLU A 8 -18.17 -10.48 -1.10
C GLU A 8 -17.99 -9.27 -2.04
N ARG A 9 -17.06 -8.36 -1.71
CA ARG A 9 -16.73 -7.16 -2.48
C ARG A 9 -15.22 -6.98 -2.58
N PRO A 10 -14.72 -6.33 -3.65
CA PRO A 10 -13.31 -5.97 -3.77
C PRO A 10 -12.83 -5.15 -2.58
N THR A 11 -11.60 -5.40 -2.15
CA THR A 11 -10.91 -4.51 -1.20
C THR A 11 -10.31 -3.35 -1.98
N VAL A 12 -10.65 -2.12 -1.59
CA VAL A 12 -10.08 -0.92 -2.20
C VAL A 12 -8.72 -0.62 -1.55
N THR A 13 -7.72 -0.34 -2.37
CA THR A 13 -6.34 -0.10 -1.94
C THR A 13 -5.75 1.11 -2.66
N VAL A 14 -4.72 1.73 -2.06
CA VAL A 14 -3.92 2.80 -2.65
C VAL A 14 -2.47 2.34 -2.80
N GLY A 15 -1.79 2.83 -3.83
CA GLY A 15 -0.37 2.58 -4.08
C GLY A 15 0.28 3.80 -4.73
N PRO A 16 1.06 4.61 -4.00
CA PRO A 16 1.65 5.82 -4.55
C PRO A 16 2.89 5.52 -5.39
N LEU A 17 3.04 6.26 -6.47
CA LEU A 17 4.28 6.33 -7.24
C LEU A 17 5.06 7.57 -6.80
N ILE A 18 6.13 7.34 -6.03
CA ILE A 18 6.96 8.42 -5.47
C ILE A 18 8.23 8.53 -6.30
N PHE A 19 8.48 9.71 -6.86
CA PHE A 19 9.67 9.97 -7.67
C PHE A 19 10.61 10.93 -6.95
N ASN A 20 11.92 10.65 -7.01
CA ASN A 20 12.93 11.61 -6.57
C ASN A 20 13.14 12.72 -7.63
N LYS A 21 13.98 13.72 -7.33
CA LYS A 21 14.27 14.84 -8.25
C LYS A 21 14.94 14.41 -9.57
N GLU A 22 15.52 13.22 -9.63
CA GLU A 22 16.12 12.65 -10.83
C GLU A 22 15.12 11.82 -11.65
N GLY A 23 13.86 11.73 -11.23
CA GLY A 23 12.82 10.93 -11.89
C GLY A 23 12.90 9.43 -11.60
N LYS A 24 13.65 9.00 -10.57
CA LYS A 24 13.72 7.59 -10.16
C LYS A 24 12.54 7.24 -9.26
N LEU A 25 11.89 6.11 -9.55
CA LEU A 25 10.78 5.58 -8.75
C LEU A 25 11.30 4.93 -7.46
N PHE A 26 10.68 5.27 -6.34
CA PHE A 26 10.89 4.61 -5.06
C PHE A 26 10.19 3.25 -5.03
N LEU A 27 10.94 2.20 -4.68
CA LEU A 27 10.44 0.85 -4.44
C LEU A 27 11.00 0.35 -3.11
N MET A 28 10.24 -0.50 -2.42
CA MET A 28 10.65 -1.18 -1.20
C MET A 28 10.66 -2.69 -1.37
N GLN A 29 11.55 -3.39 -0.67
CA GLN A 29 11.49 -4.84 -0.58
C GLN A 29 10.47 -5.24 0.48
N SER A 30 9.46 -6.02 0.08
CA SER A 30 8.42 -6.45 1.01
C SER A 30 8.62 -7.91 1.45
N PRO A 31 8.81 -8.17 2.75
CA PRO A 31 8.83 -9.54 3.28
C PRO A 31 7.52 -10.29 3.00
N LYS A 32 6.38 -9.57 2.99
CA LYS A 32 5.05 -10.10 2.68
C LYS A 32 4.98 -10.66 1.25
N TRP A 33 5.76 -10.09 0.33
CA TRP A 33 5.78 -10.46 -1.08
C TRP A 33 7.05 -11.23 -1.48
N ARG A 34 7.59 -12.05 -0.57
CA ARG A 34 8.79 -12.87 -0.80
C ARG A 34 10.01 -12.03 -1.22
N ASN A 35 10.22 -10.90 -0.55
CA ASN A 35 11.32 -9.96 -0.79
C ASN A 35 11.34 -9.36 -2.20
N LYS A 36 10.19 -9.34 -2.90
CA LYS A 36 10.05 -8.62 -4.16
C LYS A 36 10.05 -7.12 -3.93
N TRP A 37 10.54 -6.40 -4.93
CA TRP A 37 10.39 -4.96 -5.04
C TRP A 37 8.94 -4.60 -5.34
N VAL A 38 8.35 -3.76 -4.51
CA VAL A 38 6.96 -3.29 -4.62
C VAL A 38 6.91 -1.79 -4.37
N ILE A 39 5.83 -1.16 -4.83
CA ILE A 39 5.46 0.17 -4.34
C ILE A 39 4.88 0.04 -2.92
N PRO A 40 5.03 1.05 -2.06
CA PRO A 40 4.33 1.06 -0.78
C PRO A 40 2.81 1.10 -1.01
N GLY A 41 2.04 0.82 0.03
CA GLY A 41 0.60 1.00 -0.01
C GLY A 41 -0.20 -0.10 0.68
N GLY A 42 -1.49 0.15 0.79
CA GLY A 42 -2.36 -0.69 1.59
C GLY A 42 -3.83 -0.37 1.38
N LYS A 43 -4.63 -0.87 2.32
CA LYS A 43 -6.09 -0.79 2.25
C LYS A 43 -6.56 0.60 2.63
N ILE A 44 -7.63 1.05 2.00
CA ILE A 44 -8.36 2.22 2.48
C ILE A 44 -9.23 1.79 3.66
N GLU A 45 -9.08 2.47 4.80
CA GLU A 45 -9.91 2.19 5.97
C GLU A 45 -11.28 2.89 5.87
N LEU A 46 -12.27 2.39 6.61
CA LEU A 46 -13.61 2.95 6.59
C LEU A 46 -13.59 4.39 7.09
N GLY A 47 -14.10 5.32 6.28
CA GLY A 47 -14.13 6.74 6.60
C GLY A 47 -12.91 7.53 6.13
N GLU A 48 -11.91 6.87 5.52
CA GLU A 48 -10.80 7.55 4.86
C GLU A 48 -11.15 7.94 3.41
N THR A 49 -10.67 9.11 3.00
CA THR A 49 -10.45 9.45 1.58
C THR A 49 -9.23 8.71 1.04
N MET A 50 -9.13 8.57 -0.29
CA MET A 50 -7.94 7.98 -0.93
C MET A 50 -6.66 8.75 -0.56
N GLU A 51 -6.75 10.08 -0.46
CA GLU A 51 -5.66 10.98 -0.09
C GLU A 51 -5.22 10.83 1.36
N GLN A 52 -6.14 10.54 2.28
CA GLN A 52 -5.80 10.24 3.68
C GLN A 52 -5.09 8.89 3.78
N ALA A 53 -5.67 7.86 3.16
CA ALA A 53 -5.11 6.51 3.16
C ALA A 53 -3.69 6.51 2.58
N VAL A 54 -3.46 7.17 1.43
CA VAL A 54 -2.14 7.18 0.80
C VAL A 54 -1.09 7.89 1.65
N LYS A 55 -1.44 8.99 2.33
CA LYS A 55 -0.52 9.69 3.24
C LYS A 55 -0.18 8.84 4.47
N ARG A 56 -1.17 8.16 5.05
CA ARG A 56 -0.97 7.24 6.18
C ARG A 56 -0.04 6.10 5.80
N GLU A 57 -0.33 5.40 4.70
CA GLU A 57 0.47 4.25 4.23
C GLU A 57 1.92 4.64 3.92
N ILE A 58 2.16 5.79 3.25
CA ILE A 58 3.51 6.30 3.03
C ILE A 58 4.24 6.49 4.36
N LYS A 59 3.56 7.10 5.34
CA LYS A 59 4.17 7.38 6.63
C LYS A 59 4.53 6.11 7.39
N GLU A 60 3.61 5.14 7.44
CA GLU A 60 3.77 3.88 8.17
C GLU A 60 4.84 2.98 7.58
N GLU A 61 4.91 2.84 6.24
CA GLU A 61 5.82 1.90 5.60
C GLU A 61 7.22 2.49 5.32
N THR A 62 7.32 3.83 5.17
CA THR A 62 8.56 4.47 4.70
C THR A 62 9.09 5.57 5.63
N ASN A 63 8.30 6.03 6.60
CA ASN A 63 8.56 7.19 7.45
C ASN A 63 8.74 8.54 6.72
N LEU A 64 8.50 8.60 5.39
CA LEU A 64 8.52 9.82 4.60
C LEU A 64 7.35 10.77 4.92
#